data_AF-A0A2T4X756-F1
#
_entry.id   AF-A0A2T4X756-F1
#
_cell.length_a   1.000
_cell.length_b   1.000
_cell.length_c   1.000
_cell.angle_alpha   90.00
_cell.angle_beta   90.00
_cell.angle_gamma   90.00
#
_symmetry.space_group_name_H-M   'P 1'
#
loop_
_entity.id
_entity.type
_entity.pdbx_description
1 polymer ?
#
loop_
_entity_poly.entity_id
_entity_poly.type
_entity_poly.pdbx_seq_one_letter_code
_entity_poly.pdbx_strand_id
1 'polypeptide(L)'
;MAYFKVNSERQKLELISVVAPRTETEIFVNTMDATFRRAESMVLASMYFQVISGKHLGIIHMTYNLLEVVFHNAFDAQGQFNHPFRTFMYLHLFSHELAEELTTEHLVQEGAVFTQIFATTHDSLINHLNDEYHRFEYAADEDFEYREEIMRMDNGQLLPGVCINWELAYAKIWRKYTDALIHTIYPDDKAVQNDKYLQDMYRGLKQVYFNNLPKRYAELQTKAGLSRWASDTIHHLTVRHQVYGTTGINSAMDPRISSPQVPKDGGTPGVDEWRSLVCVGLATACARFTLLLGPNDEKFVYLLDGVDPVYYQGMAKAFEDLHDDLVALDKKWTSDAENRTFNYNYFRAVPSVLRTGPGY
;
A
#
# COMPACT_ATOMS: atom_id res chain seq x y z
N MET A 1 -10.98 2.97 20.18
CA MET A 1 -9.53 3.26 20.25
C MET A 1 -8.84 2.10 20.94
N ALA A 2 -7.57 1.84 20.63
CA ALA A 2 -6.74 0.86 21.33
C ALA A 2 -5.37 1.48 21.65
N TYR A 3 -4.89 1.25 22.87
CA TYR A 3 -3.64 1.81 23.35
C TYR A 3 -2.60 0.72 23.46
N PHE A 4 -1.47 0.92 22.80
CA PHE A 4 -0.36 -0.02 22.79
C PHE A 4 0.90 0.61 23.38
N LYS A 5 1.77 -0.23 23.94
CA LYS A 5 3.10 0.16 24.40
C LYS A 5 4.15 -0.81 23.88
N VAL A 6 5.30 -0.27 23.44
CA VAL A 6 6.49 -1.07 23.19
C VAL A 6 7.02 -1.60 24.53
N ASN A 7 7.05 -2.91 24.68
CA ASN A 7 7.66 -3.57 25.83
C ASN A 7 9.04 -4.09 25.42
N SER A 8 10.10 -3.34 25.77
CA SER A 8 11.49 -3.65 25.44
C SER A 8 11.97 -4.97 26.05
N GLU A 9 11.54 -5.30 27.27
CA GLU A 9 11.95 -6.55 27.96
C GLU A 9 11.37 -7.79 27.27
N ARG A 10 10.11 -7.70 26.85
CA ARG A 10 9.40 -8.80 26.18
C ARG A 10 9.53 -8.76 24.66
N GLN A 11 10.18 -7.72 24.14
CA GLN A 11 10.39 -7.46 22.72
C GLN A 11 9.10 -7.60 21.89
N LYS A 12 8.02 -6.98 22.35
CA LYS A 12 6.74 -6.97 21.63
C LYS A 12 5.94 -5.69 21.87
N LEU A 13 4.98 -5.45 20.99
CA LEU A 13 3.93 -4.45 21.19
C LEU A 13 2.83 -5.05 22.07
N GLU A 14 2.51 -4.40 23.19
CA GLU A 14 1.49 -4.87 24.12
C GLU A 14 0.27 -3.95 24.12
N LEU A 15 -0.91 -4.55 23.96
CA LEU A 15 -2.18 -3.86 24.21
C LEU A 15 -2.30 -3.58 25.71
N ILE A 16 -2.62 -2.35 26.07
CA ILE A 16 -2.76 -1.88 27.46
C ILE A 16 -4.24 -1.73 27.82
N SER A 17 -5.02 -1.13 26.93
CA SER A 17 -6.43 -0.85 27.12
C SER A 17 -7.14 -0.59 25.79
N VAL A 18 -8.47 -0.66 25.83
CA VAL A 18 -9.36 -0.36 24.71
C VAL A 18 -10.48 0.57 25.16
N VAL A 19 -10.96 1.41 24.24
CA VAL A 19 -12.20 2.19 24.39
C VAL A 19 -13.14 1.73 23.28
N ALA A 20 -14.29 1.20 23.68
CA ALA A 20 -15.30 0.72 22.75
C ALA A 20 -15.88 1.87 21.92
N PRO A 21 -16.34 1.61 20.67
CA PRO A 21 -16.98 2.64 19.86
C PRO A 21 -18.18 3.28 20.58
N ARG A 22 -18.29 4.61 20.50
CA ARG A 22 -19.37 5.42 21.11
C ARG A 22 -19.43 5.37 22.65
N THR A 23 -18.33 4.98 23.30
CA THR A 23 -18.16 5.10 24.75
C THR A 23 -16.92 5.92 25.07
N GLU A 24 -16.83 6.39 26.31
CA GLU A 24 -15.64 7.10 26.84
C GLU A 24 -14.91 6.25 27.89
N THR A 25 -15.43 5.07 28.21
CA THR A 25 -14.87 4.19 29.24
C THR A 25 -13.67 3.42 28.69
N GLU A 26 -12.50 3.71 29.25
CA GLU A 26 -11.31 2.91 29.05
C GLU A 26 -11.40 1.59 29.82
N ILE A 27 -11.15 0.48 29.13
CA ILE A 27 -11.19 -0.88 29.66
C ILE A 27 -9.78 -1.47 29.53
N PHE A 28 -9.14 -1.74 30.67
CA PHE A 28 -7.81 -2.36 30.70
C PHE A 28 -7.86 -3.82 30.23
N VAL A 29 -6.74 -4.29 29.68
CA VAL A 29 -6.64 -5.66 29.17
C VAL A 29 -6.90 -6.69 30.27
N ASN A 30 -7.93 -7.50 30.05
CA ASN A 30 -8.21 -8.70 30.81
C ASN A 30 -8.88 -9.73 29.89
N THR A 31 -8.11 -10.72 29.44
CA THR A 31 -8.58 -11.73 28.47
C THR A 31 -9.69 -12.64 29.00
N MET A 32 -9.95 -12.62 30.31
CA MET A 32 -11.02 -13.37 30.98
C MET A 32 -12.29 -12.52 31.21
N ASP A 33 -12.24 -11.20 30.99
CA ASP A 33 -13.39 -10.31 31.13
C ASP A 33 -14.16 -10.23 29.80
N ALA A 34 -15.44 -10.60 29.84
CA ALA A 34 -16.34 -10.53 28.70
C ALA A 34 -16.51 -9.11 28.17
N THR A 35 -16.46 -8.10 29.04
CA THR A 35 -16.60 -6.69 28.67
C THR A 35 -15.40 -6.24 27.83
N PHE A 36 -14.19 -6.56 28.29
CA PHE A 36 -12.96 -6.33 27.55
C PHE A 36 -12.99 -7.06 26.18
N ARG A 37 -13.30 -8.36 26.16
CA ARG A 37 -13.33 -9.15 24.92
C ARG A 37 -14.30 -8.59 23.88
N ARG A 38 -15.45 -8.09 24.32
CA ARG A 38 -16.42 -7.44 23.45
C ARG A 38 -15.88 -6.12 22.88
N ALA A 39 -15.29 -5.27 23.73
CA ALA A 39 -14.70 -4.01 23.28
C ALA A 39 -13.53 -4.23 22.32
N GLU A 40 -12.65 -5.21 22.61
CA GLU A 40 -11.57 -5.67 21.75
C GLU A 40 -12.11 -6.09 20.37
N SER A 41 -13.15 -6.92 20.33
CA SER A 41 -13.77 -7.38 19.08
C SER A 41 -14.31 -6.21 18.24
N MET A 42 -14.96 -5.22 18.87
CA MET A 42 -15.47 -4.04 18.18
C MET A 42 -14.35 -3.17 17.59
N VAL A 43 -13.23 -3.02 18.32
CA VAL A 43 -12.06 -2.30 17.82
C VAL A 43 -11.41 -3.05 16.66
N LEU A 44 -11.26 -4.37 16.76
CA LEU A 44 -10.72 -5.21 15.68
C LEU A 44 -11.59 -5.15 14.42
N ALA A 45 -12.91 -5.22 14.56
CA ALA A 45 -13.83 -5.08 13.43
C ALA A 45 -13.71 -3.70 12.76
N SER A 46 -13.57 -2.64 13.56
CA SER A 46 -13.37 -1.27 13.05
C SER A 46 -12.02 -1.12 12.35
N MET A 47 -10.96 -1.72 12.89
CA MET A 47 -9.63 -1.74 12.28
C MET A 47 -9.66 -2.49 10.94
N TYR A 48 -10.32 -3.64 10.89
CA TYR A 48 -10.43 -4.43 9.68
C TYR A 48 -11.20 -3.68 8.59
N PHE A 49 -12.32 -3.04 8.95
CA PHE A 49 -13.02 -2.13 8.05
C PHE A 49 -12.08 -1.02 7.53
N GLN A 50 -11.40 -0.29 8.42
CA GLN A 50 -10.47 0.78 8.03
C GLN A 50 -9.34 0.30 7.10
N VAL A 51 -8.81 -0.92 7.29
CA VAL A 51 -7.77 -1.47 6.42
C VAL A 51 -8.33 -1.78 5.03
N ILE A 52 -9.49 -2.44 4.95
CA ILE A 52 -10.05 -2.88 3.66
C ILE A 52 -10.74 -1.72 2.92
N SER A 53 -11.67 -1.00 3.56
CA SER A 53 -12.38 0.11 2.91
C SER A 53 -11.56 1.39 2.85
N GLY A 54 -10.80 1.70 3.89
CA GLY A 54 -10.04 2.95 3.97
C GLY A 54 -8.70 2.86 3.26
N LYS A 55 -7.77 2.06 3.80
CA LYS A 55 -6.39 1.97 3.29
C LYS A 55 -6.29 1.28 1.94
N HIS A 56 -6.99 0.17 1.74
CA HIS A 56 -6.90 -0.58 0.50
C HIS A 56 -7.79 0.02 -0.60
N LEU A 57 -9.11 0.09 -0.39
CA LEU A 57 -10.02 0.64 -1.38
C LEU A 57 -9.91 2.17 -1.51
N GLY A 58 -10.19 2.94 -0.46
CA GLY A 58 -10.27 4.40 -0.55
C GLY A 58 -8.94 5.08 -0.89
N ILE A 59 -7.84 4.63 -0.29
CA ILE A 59 -6.53 5.25 -0.47
C ILE A 59 -5.83 4.70 -1.72
N ILE A 60 -5.51 3.41 -1.78
CA ILE A 60 -4.71 2.88 -2.90
C ILE A 60 -5.53 2.90 -4.18
N HIS A 61 -6.69 2.29 -4.13
CA HIS A 61 -7.50 2.03 -5.32
C HIS A 61 -8.20 3.29 -5.81
N MET A 62 -8.87 4.07 -4.95
CA MET A 62 -9.57 5.26 -5.43
C MET A 62 -8.65 6.50 -5.51
N THR A 63 -7.92 6.82 -4.43
CA THR A 63 -7.19 8.10 -4.34
C THR A 63 -5.87 8.08 -5.11
N TYR A 64 -5.08 7.00 -5.02
CA TYR A 64 -3.85 6.86 -5.81
C TYR A 64 -4.14 6.61 -7.29
N ASN A 65 -5.33 6.15 -7.68
CA ASN A 65 -5.73 6.08 -9.09
C ASN A 65 -5.82 7.46 -9.76
N LEU A 66 -6.01 8.54 -9.00
CA LEU A 66 -5.89 9.91 -9.54
C LEU A 66 -4.50 10.22 -10.10
N LEU A 67 -3.46 9.43 -9.75
CA LEU A 67 -2.16 9.51 -10.41
C LEU A 67 -2.27 9.20 -11.90
N GLU A 68 -3.03 8.17 -12.31
CA GLU A 68 -3.20 7.83 -13.72
C GLU A 68 -3.79 9.01 -14.49
N VAL A 69 -4.85 9.63 -13.98
CA VAL A 69 -5.46 10.83 -14.54
C VAL A 69 -4.44 11.97 -14.68
N VAL A 70 -3.61 12.20 -13.65
CA VAL A 70 -2.58 13.24 -13.68
C VAL A 70 -1.48 12.92 -14.69
N PHE A 71 -1.02 11.67 -14.76
CA PHE A 71 -0.02 11.23 -15.74
C PHE A 71 -0.57 11.33 -17.17
N HIS A 72 -1.82 10.92 -17.39
CA HIS A 72 -2.48 11.02 -18.68
C HIS A 72 -2.52 12.48 -19.15
N ASN A 73 -3.00 13.39 -18.31
CA ASN A 73 -3.11 14.80 -18.66
C ASN A 73 -1.74 15.47 -18.87
N ALA A 74 -0.74 15.11 -18.06
CA ALA A 74 0.58 15.70 -18.12
C ALA A 74 1.40 15.19 -19.31
N PHE A 75 1.33 13.91 -19.65
CA PHE A 75 2.17 13.28 -20.67
C PHE A 75 1.37 12.84 -21.90
N ASP A 76 0.39 11.95 -21.71
CA ASP A 76 -0.25 11.21 -22.81
C ASP A 76 -1.13 12.11 -23.69
N ALA A 77 -1.93 13.00 -23.08
CA ALA A 77 -2.73 13.99 -23.79
C ALA A 77 -1.88 14.99 -24.60
N GLN A 78 -0.60 15.13 -24.24
CA GLN A 78 0.39 15.96 -24.95
C GLN A 78 1.26 15.15 -25.95
N GLY A 79 0.95 13.87 -26.15
CA GLY A 79 1.66 12.98 -27.06
C GLY A 79 3.02 12.48 -26.55
N GLN A 80 3.27 12.56 -25.24
CA GLN A 80 4.55 12.20 -24.61
C GLN A 80 4.55 10.79 -23.99
N PHE A 81 4.02 9.82 -24.73
CA PHE A 81 3.88 8.43 -24.28
C PHE A 81 5.23 7.77 -23.91
N ASN A 82 6.30 8.20 -24.57
CA ASN A 82 7.66 7.66 -24.38
C ASN A 82 8.55 8.58 -23.53
N HIS A 83 7.96 9.52 -22.80
CA HIS A 83 8.71 10.32 -21.87
C HIS A 83 9.36 9.41 -20.82
N PRO A 84 10.68 9.45 -20.62
CA PRO A 84 11.37 8.41 -19.87
C PRO A 84 10.89 8.30 -18.41
N PHE A 85 10.50 9.42 -17.79
CA PHE A 85 9.90 9.40 -16.46
C PHE A 85 8.51 8.73 -16.43
N ARG A 86 7.66 9.01 -17.43
CA ARG A 86 6.34 8.40 -17.54
C ARG A 86 6.45 6.91 -17.81
N THR A 87 7.35 6.52 -18.70
CA THR A 87 7.55 5.11 -19.09
C THR A 87 7.87 4.22 -17.91
N PHE A 88 8.80 4.59 -17.01
CA PHE A 88 9.11 3.71 -15.89
C PHE A 88 8.03 3.73 -14.80
N MET A 89 7.37 4.87 -14.57
CA MET A 89 6.26 4.93 -13.61
C MET A 89 5.04 4.15 -14.09
N TYR A 90 4.83 4.07 -15.41
CA TYR A 90 3.72 3.34 -16.01
C TYR A 90 3.73 1.85 -15.67
N LEU A 91 4.92 1.23 -15.49
CA LEU A 91 5.02 -0.14 -14.98
C LEU A 91 4.21 -0.34 -13.70
N HIS A 92 4.19 0.67 -12.82
CA HIS A 92 3.58 0.60 -11.50
C HIS A 92 2.14 1.11 -11.42
N LEU A 93 1.67 1.71 -12.51
CA LEU A 93 0.32 2.25 -12.65
C LEU A 93 -0.53 1.45 -13.63
N PHE A 94 0.08 0.54 -14.40
CA PHE A 94 -0.60 -0.22 -15.45
C PHE A 94 -1.89 -0.88 -14.96
N SER A 95 -2.99 -0.63 -15.68
CA SER A 95 -4.34 -1.18 -15.43
C SER A 95 -4.96 -0.82 -14.08
N HIS A 96 -4.49 0.22 -13.38
CA HIS A 96 -5.06 0.60 -12.09
C HIS A 96 -6.47 1.18 -12.26
N GLU A 97 -6.72 2.00 -13.29
CA GLU A 97 -8.06 2.52 -13.63
C GLU A 97 -9.06 1.40 -13.95
N LEU A 98 -8.65 0.39 -14.71
CA LEU A 98 -9.49 -0.77 -15.00
C LEU A 98 -9.86 -1.52 -13.71
N ALA A 99 -8.94 -1.53 -12.75
CA ALA A 99 -9.23 -2.18 -11.49
C ALA A 99 -10.35 -1.50 -10.73
N GLU A 100 -10.34 -0.16 -10.74
CA GLU A 100 -11.36 0.66 -10.10
C GLU A 100 -12.73 0.57 -10.74
N GLU A 101 -12.79 0.53 -12.07
CA GLU A 101 -14.06 0.40 -12.77
C GLU A 101 -14.79 -0.89 -12.37
N LEU A 102 -14.06 -2.01 -12.31
CA LEU A 102 -14.61 -3.32 -11.94
C LEU A 102 -14.92 -3.42 -10.44
N THR A 103 -14.08 -2.86 -9.58
CA THR A 103 -14.27 -2.96 -8.11
C THR A 103 -15.41 -2.05 -7.64
N THR A 104 -15.54 -0.84 -8.18
CA THR A 104 -16.56 0.12 -7.72
C THR A 104 -17.98 -0.41 -7.92
N GLU A 105 -18.28 -0.99 -9.09
CA GLU A 105 -19.61 -1.53 -9.40
C GLU A 105 -19.97 -2.70 -8.49
N HIS A 106 -19.05 -3.65 -8.28
CA HIS A 106 -19.35 -4.89 -7.56
C HIS A 106 -19.13 -4.81 -6.05
N LEU A 107 -18.34 -3.84 -5.55
CA LEU A 107 -18.03 -3.72 -4.13
C LEU A 107 -18.82 -2.61 -3.43
N VAL A 108 -19.02 -1.45 -4.08
CA VAL A 108 -19.41 -0.21 -3.39
C VAL A 108 -20.84 0.23 -3.67
N GLN A 109 -21.39 -0.07 -4.85
CA GLN A 109 -22.75 0.35 -5.23
C GLN A 109 -23.83 -0.06 -4.22
N GLU A 110 -24.99 0.60 -4.26
CA GLU A 110 -26.12 0.23 -3.42
C GLU A 110 -26.52 -1.24 -3.64
N GLY A 111 -26.52 -2.03 -2.57
CA GLY A 111 -26.76 -3.47 -2.63
C GLY A 111 -25.54 -4.33 -3.00
N ALA A 112 -24.37 -3.72 -3.24
CA ALA A 112 -23.12 -4.43 -3.46
C ALA A 112 -22.53 -5.04 -2.17
N VAL A 113 -21.49 -5.86 -2.32
CA VAL A 113 -21.05 -6.79 -1.28
C VAL A 113 -20.51 -6.11 -0.01
N PHE A 114 -19.91 -4.89 -0.09
CA PHE A 114 -19.36 -4.25 1.13
C PHE A 114 -20.44 -3.94 2.17
N THR A 115 -21.61 -3.48 1.73
CA THR A 115 -22.73 -3.18 2.63
C THR A 115 -23.43 -4.44 3.18
N GLN A 116 -23.11 -5.61 2.61
CA GLN A 116 -23.60 -6.90 3.09
C GLN A 116 -22.64 -7.53 4.10
N ILE A 117 -21.33 -7.37 3.91
CA ILE A 117 -20.31 -8.01 4.76
C ILE A 117 -19.90 -7.16 5.96
N PHE A 118 -19.83 -5.83 5.81
CA PHE A 118 -19.47 -4.92 6.89
C PHE A 118 -20.70 -4.32 7.55
N ALA A 119 -20.59 -4.01 8.84
CA ALA A 119 -21.66 -3.39 9.63
C ALA A 119 -21.81 -1.87 9.31
N THR A 120 -22.11 -1.55 8.05
CA THR A 120 -22.27 -0.19 7.52
C THR A 120 -23.48 -0.07 6.61
N THR A 121 -24.00 1.14 6.46
CA THR A 121 -24.97 1.46 5.41
C THR A 121 -24.23 1.94 4.16
N HIS A 122 -24.88 1.92 3.00
CA HIS A 122 -24.32 2.52 1.79
C HIS A 122 -23.89 3.98 2.02
N ASP A 123 -24.77 4.82 2.55
CA ASP A 123 -24.46 6.23 2.81
C ASP A 123 -23.27 6.41 3.77
N SER A 124 -23.18 5.56 4.80
CA SER A 124 -22.05 5.60 5.73
C SER A 124 -20.74 5.16 5.08
N LEU A 125 -20.78 4.17 4.17
CA LEU A 125 -19.62 3.76 3.38
C LEU A 125 -19.16 4.89 2.44
N ILE A 126 -20.09 5.52 1.70
CA ILE A 126 -19.77 6.64 0.80
C ILE A 126 -19.21 7.82 1.59
N ASN A 127 -19.81 8.17 2.72
CA ASN A 127 -19.28 9.23 3.59
C ASN A 127 -17.89 8.88 4.13
N HIS A 128 -17.66 7.62 4.51
CA HIS A 128 -16.33 7.17 4.93
C HIS A 128 -15.30 7.31 3.81
N LEU A 129 -15.58 6.85 2.59
CA LEU A 129 -14.66 6.97 1.45
C LEU A 129 -14.37 8.44 1.11
N ASN A 130 -15.39 9.31 1.16
CA ASN A 130 -15.22 10.75 1.02
C ASN A 130 -14.32 11.33 2.12
N ASP A 131 -14.53 10.94 3.38
CA ASP A 131 -13.69 11.36 4.50
C ASP A 131 -12.23 10.93 4.32
N GLU A 132 -11.99 9.69 3.86
CA GLU A 132 -10.64 9.19 3.56
C GLU A 132 -9.96 10.02 2.48
N TYR A 133 -10.67 10.37 1.40
CA TYR A 133 -10.12 11.22 0.35
C TYR A 133 -9.75 12.64 0.85
N HIS A 134 -10.58 13.25 1.69
CA HIS A 134 -10.29 14.58 2.25
C HIS A 134 -9.17 14.56 3.31
N ARG A 135 -9.02 13.46 4.05
CA ARG A 135 -7.96 13.27 5.06
C ARG A 135 -6.70 12.64 4.49
N PHE A 136 -6.69 12.30 3.20
CA PHE A 136 -5.58 11.60 2.58
C PHE A 136 -4.28 12.41 2.71
N GLU A 137 -3.26 11.79 3.30
CA GLU A 137 -1.90 12.32 3.37
C GLU A 137 -1.00 11.48 2.47
N TYR A 138 -0.52 12.09 1.38
CA TYR A 138 0.24 11.37 0.35
C TYR A 138 1.46 10.68 0.95
N ALA A 139 1.54 9.37 0.77
CA ALA A 139 2.63 8.51 1.24
C ALA A 139 2.95 8.64 2.74
N ALA A 140 1.94 8.89 3.59
CA ALA A 140 2.14 8.93 5.05
C ALA A 140 2.71 7.61 5.61
N ASP A 141 2.36 6.48 4.99
CA ASP A 141 2.82 5.15 5.38
C ASP A 141 4.31 4.90 5.02
N GLU A 142 4.88 5.73 4.14
CA GLU A 142 6.28 5.71 3.69
C GLU A 142 7.16 6.76 4.39
N ASP A 143 6.63 7.39 5.45
CA ASP A 143 7.46 8.10 6.43
C ASP A 143 8.22 7.09 7.31
N PHE A 144 9.18 6.40 6.70
CA PHE A 144 9.97 5.37 7.36
C PHE A 144 10.77 5.93 8.53
N GLU A 145 11.24 7.17 8.42
CA GLU A 145 11.98 7.87 9.46
C GLU A 145 11.14 7.98 10.76
N TYR A 146 9.91 8.49 10.65
CA TYR A 146 8.97 8.56 11.78
C TYR A 146 8.58 7.17 12.28
N ARG A 147 8.24 6.25 11.36
CA ARG A 147 7.78 4.91 11.74
C ARG A 147 8.87 4.08 12.43
N GLU A 148 10.14 4.29 12.08
CA GLU A 148 11.28 3.67 12.78
C GLU A 148 11.42 4.22 14.19
N GLU A 149 11.28 5.54 14.35
CA GLU A 149 11.39 6.20 15.65
C GLU A 149 10.35 5.67 16.64
N ILE A 150 9.08 5.62 16.25
CA ILE A 150 8.00 5.17 17.15
C ILE A 150 8.02 3.66 17.45
N MET A 151 8.75 2.86 16.67
CA MET A 151 8.90 1.41 16.86
C MET A 151 10.23 1.04 17.53
N ARG A 152 11.02 2.02 17.98
CA ARG A 152 12.30 1.80 18.63
C ARG A 152 12.12 1.38 20.09
N MET A 153 12.85 0.36 20.51
CA MET A 153 12.96 -0.07 21.90
C MET A 153 13.96 0.79 22.67
N ASP A 154 13.95 0.72 24.00
CA ASP A 154 14.83 1.53 24.87
C ASP A 154 16.34 1.27 24.61
N ASN A 155 16.68 0.09 24.10
CA ASN A 155 18.06 -0.28 23.74
C ASN A 155 18.50 0.27 22.36
N GLY A 156 17.66 1.06 21.70
CA GLY A 156 17.92 1.66 20.39
C GLY A 156 17.64 0.74 19.20
N GLN A 157 17.34 -0.54 19.40
CA GLN A 157 16.97 -1.47 18.33
C GLN A 157 15.50 -1.32 17.95
N LEU A 158 15.16 -1.64 16.70
CA LEU A 158 13.76 -1.75 16.29
C LEU A 158 13.11 -2.96 16.93
N LEU A 159 11.84 -2.82 17.31
CA LEU A 159 11.03 -3.91 17.83
C LEU A 159 11.08 -5.11 16.86
N PRO A 160 11.33 -6.35 17.29
CA PRO A 160 11.32 -7.48 16.36
C PRO A 160 9.90 -7.77 15.86
N GLY A 161 9.80 -8.30 14.64
CA GLY A 161 8.52 -8.72 14.06
C GLY A 161 7.61 -7.61 13.52
N VAL A 162 7.92 -6.32 13.74
CA VAL A 162 7.17 -5.23 13.07
C VAL A 162 7.47 -5.18 11.58
N CYS A 163 6.48 -4.82 10.78
CA CYS A 163 6.57 -4.82 9.32
C CYS A 163 7.68 -3.91 8.78
N ILE A 164 7.93 -2.78 9.45
CA ILE A 164 8.96 -1.83 9.02
C ILE A 164 10.35 -2.47 8.89
N ASN A 165 10.67 -3.47 9.72
CA ASN A 165 11.96 -4.17 9.64
C ASN A 165 12.26 -4.73 8.25
N TRP A 166 11.25 -5.28 7.57
CA TRP A 166 11.41 -5.83 6.23
C TRP A 166 11.01 -4.83 5.15
N GLU A 167 10.12 -3.87 5.43
CA GLU A 167 9.78 -2.80 4.46
C GLU A 167 11.00 -1.93 4.12
N LEU A 168 11.91 -1.70 5.07
CA LEU A 168 13.14 -0.94 4.82
C LEU A 168 14.06 -1.59 3.78
N ALA A 169 13.98 -2.92 3.61
CA ALA A 169 14.72 -3.61 2.55
C ALA A 169 14.17 -3.24 1.16
N TYR A 170 12.84 -3.18 1.03
CA TYR A 170 12.18 -2.68 -0.19
C TYR A 170 12.47 -1.20 -0.41
N ALA A 171 12.31 -0.36 0.62
CA ALA A 171 12.59 1.07 0.53
C ALA A 171 14.00 1.31 -0.04
N LYS A 172 15.02 0.57 0.43
CA LYS A 172 16.38 0.67 -0.11
C LYS A 172 16.48 0.30 -1.59
N ILE A 173 15.82 -0.78 -2.02
CA ILE A 173 15.79 -1.20 -3.44
C ILE A 173 15.12 -0.13 -4.28
N TRP A 174 13.96 0.39 -3.83
CA TRP A 174 13.22 1.44 -4.52
C TRP A 174 14.03 2.73 -4.64
N ARG A 175 14.68 3.19 -3.56
CA ARG A 175 15.58 4.36 -3.63
C ARG A 175 16.69 4.16 -4.66
N LYS A 176 17.37 3.00 -4.64
CA LYS A 176 18.46 2.69 -5.59
C LYS A 176 17.94 2.72 -7.04
N TYR A 177 16.81 2.07 -7.29
CA TYR A 177 16.17 2.01 -8.60
C TYR A 177 15.77 3.40 -9.12
N THR A 178 15.03 4.17 -8.32
CA THR A 178 14.58 5.50 -8.73
C THR A 178 15.72 6.50 -8.85
N ASP A 179 16.72 6.43 -7.97
CA ASP A 179 17.91 7.28 -8.09
C ASP A 179 18.63 7.01 -9.41
N ALA A 180 18.85 5.73 -9.77
CA ALA A 180 19.51 5.38 -11.03
C ALA A 180 18.73 5.92 -12.26
N LEU A 181 17.41 5.79 -12.27
CA LEU A 181 16.56 6.31 -13.34
C LEU A 181 16.61 7.83 -13.42
N ILE A 182 16.38 8.53 -12.30
CA ILE A 182 16.37 10.00 -12.28
C ILE A 182 17.75 10.57 -12.65
N HIS A 183 18.85 9.91 -12.27
CA HIS A 183 20.19 10.33 -12.70
C HIS A 183 20.48 10.06 -14.17
N THR A 184 19.86 9.04 -14.76
CA THR A 184 19.93 8.77 -16.19
C THR A 184 19.16 9.83 -16.99
N ILE A 185 17.97 10.21 -16.52
CA ILE A 185 17.06 11.11 -17.25
C ILE A 185 17.51 12.57 -17.14
N TYR A 186 17.86 13.02 -15.94
CA TYR A 186 18.16 14.42 -15.67
C TYR A 186 19.61 14.62 -15.26
N PRO A 187 20.40 15.46 -15.97
CA PRO A 187 21.77 15.75 -15.56
C PRO A 187 21.83 16.49 -14.22
N ASP A 188 20.94 17.45 -13.99
CA ASP A 188 20.89 18.30 -12.80
C ASP A 188 19.44 18.68 -12.40
N ASP A 189 19.28 19.39 -11.29
CA ASP A 189 17.98 19.87 -10.82
C ASP A 189 17.35 20.89 -11.78
N LYS A 190 18.16 21.63 -12.55
CA LYS A 190 17.66 22.58 -13.53
C LYS A 190 16.97 21.87 -14.68
N ALA A 191 17.45 20.69 -15.09
CA ALA A 191 16.76 19.85 -16.06
C ALA A 191 15.41 19.35 -15.55
N VAL A 192 15.31 18.99 -14.26
CA VAL A 192 14.02 18.62 -13.62
C VAL A 192 13.05 19.79 -13.65
N GLN A 193 13.51 21.00 -13.31
CA GLN A 193 12.68 22.22 -13.30
C GLN A 193 12.23 22.63 -14.71
N ASN A 194 13.06 22.39 -15.72
CA ASN A 194 12.76 22.74 -17.11
C ASN A 194 11.91 21.68 -17.82
N ASP A 195 11.73 20.50 -17.24
CA ASP A 195 10.84 19.48 -17.78
C ASP A 195 9.39 19.91 -17.60
N LYS A 196 8.82 20.49 -18.65
CA LYS A 196 7.45 20.97 -18.66
C LYS A 196 6.45 19.89 -18.24
N TYR A 197 6.58 18.66 -18.73
CA TYR A 197 5.57 17.62 -18.49
C TYR A 197 5.60 17.16 -17.03
N LEU A 198 6.80 17.09 -16.44
CA LEU A 198 6.95 16.86 -15.01
C LEU A 198 6.35 17.99 -14.17
N GLN A 199 6.56 19.25 -14.56
CA GLN A 199 5.95 20.38 -13.87
C GLN A 199 4.43 20.43 -14.06
N ASP A 200 3.90 19.99 -15.21
CA ASP A 200 2.47 19.84 -15.46
C ASP A 200 1.87 18.76 -14.56
N MET A 201 2.56 17.62 -14.44
CA MET A 201 2.22 16.54 -13.50
C MET A 201 2.14 17.05 -12.07
N TYR A 202 3.17 17.76 -11.57
CA TYR A 202 3.15 18.32 -10.21
C TYR A 202 1.95 19.25 -9.98
N ARG A 203 1.62 20.11 -10.96
CA ARG A 203 0.43 20.98 -10.87
C ARG A 203 -0.87 20.17 -10.84
N GLY A 204 -0.96 19.10 -11.62
CA GLY A 204 -2.08 18.17 -11.56
C GLY A 204 -2.23 17.50 -10.20
N LEU A 205 -1.14 17.02 -9.60
CA LEU A 205 -1.15 16.43 -8.24
C LEU A 205 -1.71 17.41 -7.20
N LYS A 206 -1.36 18.70 -7.29
CA LYS A 206 -1.92 19.73 -6.40
C LYS A 206 -3.40 20.05 -6.61
N GLN A 207 -3.93 19.74 -7.80
CA GLN A 207 -5.34 19.96 -8.11
C GLN A 207 -6.19 18.79 -7.60
N VAL A 208 -5.69 17.57 -7.72
CA VAL A 208 -6.44 16.35 -7.37
C VAL A 208 -6.30 15.95 -5.90
N TYR A 209 -5.29 16.42 -5.18
CA TYR A 209 -5.13 16.14 -3.76
C TYR A 209 -5.44 17.36 -2.89
N PHE A 210 -6.34 17.19 -1.92
CA PHE A 210 -6.72 18.24 -0.96
C PHE A 210 -5.55 18.66 -0.09
N ASN A 211 -4.80 17.69 0.41
CA ASN A 211 -3.59 17.94 1.17
C ASN A 211 -2.41 18.02 0.21
N ASN A 212 -1.57 19.04 0.37
CA ASN A 212 -0.37 19.20 -0.44
C ASN A 212 0.56 18.00 -0.29
N LEU A 213 1.38 17.76 -1.32
CA LEU A 213 2.45 16.78 -1.24
C LEU A 213 3.42 17.11 -0.09
N PRO A 214 3.94 16.09 0.62
CA PRO A 214 4.97 16.26 1.65
C PRO A 214 6.17 17.09 1.20
N LYS A 215 6.68 17.94 2.10
CA LYS A 215 7.85 18.81 1.83
C LYS A 215 9.11 18.02 1.44
N ARG A 216 9.23 16.75 1.87
CA ARG A 216 10.35 15.87 1.53
C ARG A 216 10.51 15.59 0.03
N TYR A 217 9.50 15.93 -0.78
CA TYR A 217 9.55 15.83 -2.23
C TYR A 217 10.05 17.08 -2.94
N ALA A 218 10.35 18.17 -2.21
CA ALA A 218 10.87 19.42 -2.75
C ALA A 218 10.09 19.93 -3.97
N GLU A 219 8.76 19.83 -3.91
CA GLU A 219 7.84 20.24 -4.98
C GLU A 219 8.16 19.59 -6.36
N LEU A 220 8.84 18.44 -6.35
CA LEU A 220 9.33 17.75 -7.54
C LEU A 220 10.27 18.61 -8.41
N GLN A 221 11.00 19.55 -7.78
CA GLN A 221 11.94 20.46 -8.46
C GLN A 221 13.41 20.04 -8.37
N THR A 222 13.70 18.95 -7.66
CA THR A 222 15.06 18.42 -7.50
C THR A 222 15.09 16.94 -7.83
N LYS A 223 16.24 16.43 -8.28
CA LYS A 223 16.45 15.00 -8.53
C LYS A 223 16.20 14.17 -7.27
N ALA A 224 16.65 14.67 -6.12
CA ALA A 224 16.47 14.00 -4.84
C ALA A 224 14.98 13.92 -4.45
N GLY A 225 14.25 15.04 -4.55
CA GLY A 225 12.83 15.10 -4.24
C GLY A 225 11.98 14.26 -5.18
N LEU A 226 12.27 14.33 -6.48
CA LEU A 226 11.58 13.55 -7.50
C LEU A 226 11.82 12.04 -7.35
N SER A 227 13.08 11.65 -7.10
CA SER A 227 13.40 10.26 -6.81
C SER A 227 12.67 9.79 -5.55
N ARG A 228 12.66 10.58 -4.46
CA ARG A 228 11.96 10.20 -3.20
C ARG A 228 10.48 10.03 -3.42
N TRP A 229 9.86 10.92 -4.17
CA TRP A 229 8.46 10.79 -4.56
C TRP A 229 8.18 9.51 -5.34
N ALA A 230 8.99 9.21 -6.36
CA ALA A 230 8.82 8.00 -7.17
C ALA A 230 8.98 6.73 -6.33
N SER A 231 10.00 6.69 -5.46
CA SER A 231 10.25 5.54 -4.61
C SER A 231 9.13 5.28 -3.60
N ASP A 232 8.64 6.33 -2.93
CA ASP A 232 7.56 6.19 -1.95
C ASP A 232 6.27 5.76 -2.66
N THR A 233 5.99 6.35 -3.84
CA THR A 233 4.82 6.00 -4.66
C THR A 233 4.87 4.55 -5.12
N ILE A 234 6.01 4.08 -5.63
CA ILE A 234 6.20 2.69 -6.06
C ILE A 234 6.05 1.75 -4.87
N HIS A 235 6.64 2.07 -3.71
CA HIS A 235 6.49 1.25 -2.50
C HIS A 235 5.02 1.11 -2.10
N HIS A 236 4.26 2.20 -2.15
CA HIS A 236 2.85 2.19 -1.80
C HIS A 236 2.04 1.32 -2.77
N LEU A 237 2.20 1.55 -4.07
CA LEU A 237 1.46 0.84 -5.12
C LEU A 237 1.80 -0.65 -5.20
N THR A 238 3.02 -1.05 -4.81
CA THR A 238 3.47 -2.45 -4.89
C THR A 238 3.37 -3.16 -3.53
N VAL A 239 4.12 -2.70 -2.54
CA VAL A 239 4.28 -3.37 -1.25
C VAL A 239 3.07 -3.13 -0.38
N ARG A 240 2.56 -1.89 -0.28
CA ARG A 240 1.39 -1.61 0.57
C ARG A 240 0.10 -2.17 0.01
N HIS A 241 -0.09 -2.13 -1.31
CA HIS A 241 -1.20 -2.82 -1.96
C HIS A 241 -1.22 -4.30 -1.60
N GLN A 242 -0.06 -4.97 -1.67
CA GLN A 242 0.05 -6.36 -1.26
C GLN A 242 -0.31 -6.55 0.22
N VAL A 243 0.19 -5.70 1.11
CA VAL A 243 -0.02 -5.81 2.57
C VAL A 243 -1.46 -5.58 2.98
N TYR A 244 -2.09 -4.51 2.48
CA TYR A 244 -3.45 -4.13 2.88
C TYR A 244 -4.51 -4.95 2.15
N GLY A 245 -4.23 -5.40 0.94
CA GLY A 245 -5.17 -6.15 0.11
C GLY A 245 -4.87 -7.64 0.04
N THR A 246 -3.86 -8.00 -0.76
CA THR A 246 -3.66 -9.36 -1.24
C THR A 246 -3.24 -10.36 -0.15
N THR A 247 -2.31 -9.99 0.74
CA THR A 247 -1.97 -10.83 1.91
C THR A 247 -2.99 -10.67 3.04
N GLY A 248 -3.71 -9.54 3.07
CA GLY A 248 -4.82 -9.28 3.98
C GLY A 248 -5.92 -10.35 3.90
N ILE A 249 -6.06 -11.05 2.76
CA ILE A 249 -7.02 -12.15 2.60
C ILE A 249 -6.76 -13.30 3.57
N ASN A 250 -5.50 -13.57 3.95
CA ASN A 250 -5.24 -14.60 4.95
C ASN A 250 -5.91 -14.29 6.30
N SER A 251 -6.08 -13.00 6.63
CA SER A 251 -6.85 -12.59 7.81
C SER A 251 -8.35 -12.80 7.61
N ALA A 252 -8.86 -12.58 6.38
CA ALA A 252 -10.25 -12.86 6.01
C ALA A 252 -10.62 -14.35 6.11
N MET A 253 -9.64 -15.23 5.86
CA MET A 253 -9.81 -16.69 5.93
C MET A 253 -9.90 -17.22 7.38
N ASP A 254 -9.50 -16.43 8.38
CA ASP A 254 -9.61 -16.80 9.80
C ASP A 254 -10.63 -15.91 10.54
N PRO A 255 -11.86 -16.40 10.77
CA PRO A 255 -12.92 -15.61 11.41
C PRO A 255 -12.62 -15.23 12.86
N ARG A 256 -11.54 -15.77 13.46
CA ARG A 256 -11.08 -15.40 14.81
C ARG A 256 -10.19 -14.16 14.81
N ILE A 257 -9.59 -13.83 13.67
CA ILE A 257 -8.62 -12.74 13.53
C ILE A 257 -9.31 -11.51 12.95
N SER A 258 -10.13 -11.68 11.92
CA SER A 258 -10.86 -10.61 11.27
C SER A 258 -12.36 -10.90 11.29
N SER A 259 -13.10 -10.13 12.09
CA SER A 259 -14.57 -10.15 12.09
C SER A 259 -15.07 -8.86 11.44
N PRO A 260 -15.85 -8.92 10.35
CA PRO A 260 -16.34 -7.72 9.70
C PRO A 260 -17.53 -7.08 10.45
N GLN A 261 -18.16 -7.84 11.36
CA GLN A 261 -19.29 -7.41 12.19
C GLN A 261 -19.18 -7.96 13.61
N VAL A 262 -19.84 -7.28 14.57
CA VAL A 262 -19.97 -7.75 15.96
C VAL A 262 -21.45 -7.69 16.36
N PRO A 263 -22.11 -8.84 16.64
CA PRO A 263 -23.51 -8.87 17.01
C PRO A 263 -23.84 -8.02 18.25
N LYS A 264 -24.93 -7.25 18.18
CA LYS A 264 -25.35 -6.35 19.27
C LYS A 264 -25.78 -7.08 20.53
N ASP A 265 -26.33 -8.27 20.38
CA ASP A 265 -26.80 -9.15 21.46
C ASP A 265 -25.68 -10.01 22.06
N GLY A 266 -24.47 -9.96 21.50
CA GLY A 266 -23.37 -10.83 21.90
C GLY A 266 -23.47 -12.26 21.37
N GLY A 267 -24.37 -12.51 20.40
CA GLY A 267 -24.49 -13.78 19.69
C GLY A 267 -23.28 -14.09 18.80
N THR A 268 -23.32 -15.25 18.14
CA THR A 268 -22.29 -15.67 17.19
C THR A 268 -22.45 -14.91 15.86
N PRO A 269 -21.35 -14.45 15.22
CA PRO A 269 -21.42 -13.88 13.87
C PRO A 269 -22.05 -14.83 12.85
N GLY A 270 -22.67 -14.27 11.81
CA GLY A 270 -23.29 -15.07 10.75
C GLY A 270 -22.24 -15.80 9.91
N VAL A 271 -22.43 -17.10 9.69
CA VAL A 271 -21.54 -17.90 8.82
C VAL A 271 -21.58 -17.39 7.37
N ASP A 272 -22.72 -16.89 6.93
CA ASP A 272 -22.91 -16.39 5.56
C ASP A 272 -22.15 -15.08 5.30
N GLU A 273 -22.00 -14.23 6.32
CA GLU A 273 -21.22 -12.98 6.26
C GLU A 273 -19.73 -13.30 6.06
N TRP A 274 -19.20 -14.22 6.87
CA TRP A 274 -17.82 -14.68 6.75
C TRP A 274 -17.55 -15.36 5.40
N ARG A 275 -18.46 -16.23 4.93
CA ARG A 275 -18.32 -16.88 3.62
C ARG A 275 -18.31 -15.87 2.49
N SER A 276 -19.15 -14.85 2.56
CA SER A 276 -19.20 -13.78 1.55
C SER A 276 -17.87 -13.02 1.49
N LEU A 277 -17.30 -12.69 2.66
CA LEU A 277 -15.97 -12.08 2.76
C LEU A 277 -14.88 -12.97 2.15
N VAL A 278 -14.89 -14.28 2.46
CA VAL A 278 -13.94 -15.25 1.88
C VAL A 278 -14.07 -15.31 0.35
N CYS A 279 -15.28 -15.35 -0.19
CA CYS A 279 -15.51 -15.37 -1.63
C CYS A 279 -14.95 -14.12 -2.33
N VAL A 280 -15.18 -12.93 -1.76
CA VAL A 280 -14.64 -11.67 -2.28
C VAL A 280 -13.11 -11.66 -2.21
N GLY A 281 -12.55 -12.10 -1.08
CA GLY A 281 -11.10 -12.20 -0.90
C GLY A 281 -10.48 -13.11 -1.96
N LEU A 282 -11.00 -14.33 -2.13
CA LEU A 282 -10.48 -15.27 -3.12
C LEU A 282 -10.62 -14.74 -4.55
N ALA A 283 -11.75 -14.12 -4.90
CA ALA A 283 -11.97 -13.55 -6.22
C ALA A 283 -10.96 -12.44 -6.56
N THR A 284 -10.66 -11.57 -5.61
CA THR A 284 -9.72 -10.45 -5.81
C THR A 284 -8.24 -10.89 -5.72
N ALA A 285 -7.91 -11.92 -4.93
CA ALA A 285 -6.57 -12.52 -4.93
C ALA A 285 -6.23 -13.28 -6.21
N CYS A 286 -7.18 -14.02 -6.78
CA CYS A 286 -6.91 -14.91 -7.93
C CYS A 286 -6.92 -14.21 -9.30
N ALA A 287 -7.09 -12.89 -9.32
CA ALA A 287 -7.01 -12.09 -10.52
C ALA A 287 -5.59 -12.06 -11.13
N ARG A 288 -5.52 -11.86 -12.46
CA ARG A 288 -4.32 -12.09 -13.28
C ARG A 288 -3.39 -10.88 -13.38
N PHE A 289 -2.96 -10.39 -12.24
CA PHE A 289 -2.01 -9.29 -12.16
C PHE A 289 -0.62 -9.66 -12.69
N THR A 290 0.05 -8.70 -13.32
CA THR A 290 1.44 -8.86 -13.76
C THR A 290 2.38 -8.87 -12.55
N LEU A 291 3.14 -9.95 -12.39
CA LEU A 291 4.14 -10.10 -11.32
C LEU A 291 5.32 -9.14 -11.53
N LEU A 292 5.85 -8.60 -10.43
CA LEU A 292 6.96 -7.65 -10.44
C LEU A 292 8.30 -8.26 -10.86
N LEU A 293 8.46 -9.58 -10.72
CA LEU A 293 9.60 -10.32 -11.28
C LEU A 293 9.43 -10.66 -12.77
N GLY A 294 8.28 -10.31 -13.37
CA GLY A 294 7.93 -10.65 -14.74
C GLY A 294 7.46 -12.11 -14.92
N PRO A 295 6.83 -12.44 -16.05
CA PRO A 295 6.56 -13.82 -16.42
C PRO A 295 7.88 -14.52 -16.77
N ASN A 296 8.17 -15.69 -16.16
CA ASN A 296 9.40 -16.46 -16.43
C ASN A 296 10.72 -15.67 -16.28
N ASP A 297 10.81 -14.76 -15.30
CA ASP A 297 11.96 -13.87 -15.07
C ASP A 297 12.26 -12.92 -16.26
N GLU A 298 11.26 -12.65 -17.12
CA GLU A 298 11.39 -11.64 -18.17
C GLU A 298 11.48 -10.23 -17.58
N LYS A 299 12.61 -9.57 -17.85
CA LYS A 299 12.84 -8.19 -17.41
C LYS A 299 11.97 -7.24 -18.22
N PHE A 300 11.39 -6.23 -17.57
CA PHE A 300 10.50 -5.22 -18.18
C PHE A 300 11.21 -4.24 -19.15
N VAL A 301 12.38 -4.58 -19.67
CA VAL A 301 13.18 -3.72 -20.57
C VAL A 301 12.42 -3.41 -21.86
N TYR A 302 11.51 -4.29 -22.30
CA TYR A 302 10.63 -4.05 -23.45
C TYR A 302 9.72 -2.82 -23.28
N LEU A 303 9.44 -2.37 -22.05
CA LEU A 303 8.67 -1.13 -21.82
C LEU A 303 9.45 0.12 -22.27
N LEU A 304 10.76 0.01 -22.48
CA LEU A 304 11.60 1.11 -22.95
C LEU A 304 11.56 1.29 -24.47
N ASP A 305 10.77 0.47 -25.18
CA ASP A 305 10.58 0.61 -26.62
C ASP A 305 10.05 2.02 -26.96
N GLY A 306 10.81 2.75 -27.76
CA GLY A 306 10.47 4.11 -28.18
C GLY A 306 10.93 5.23 -27.24
N VAL A 307 11.54 4.92 -26.08
CA VAL A 307 12.29 5.90 -25.29
C VAL A 307 13.50 6.38 -26.08
N ASP A 308 13.87 7.66 -25.94
CA ASP A 308 15.05 8.22 -26.62
C ASP A 308 16.30 7.35 -26.33
N PRO A 309 17.05 6.92 -27.38
CA PRO A 309 18.23 6.09 -27.23
C PRO A 309 19.27 6.60 -26.23
N VAL A 310 19.33 7.91 -25.97
CA VAL A 310 20.26 8.49 -24.99
C VAL A 310 19.99 7.99 -23.56
N TYR A 311 18.74 7.65 -23.23
CA TYR A 311 18.35 7.16 -21.90
C TYR A 311 18.30 5.65 -21.81
N TYR A 312 18.10 4.96 -22.93
CA TYR A 312 17.79 3.52 -22.99
C TYR A 312 18.79 2.68 -22.19
N GLN A 313 20.09 2.86 -22.41
CA GLN A 313 21.11 2.00 -21.77
C GLN A 313 21.10 2.13 -20.24
N GLY A 314 20.98 3.36 -19.72
CA GLY A 314 20.94 3.59 -18.27
C GLY A 314 19.65 3.08 -17.64
N MET A 315 18.51 3.27 -18.32
CA MET A 315 17.22 2.78 -17.84
C MET A 315 17.13 1.24 -17.88
N ALA A 316 17.59 0.61 -18.96
CA ALA A 316 17.64 -0.85 -19.07
C ALA A 316 18.48 -1.45 -17.94
N LYS A 317 19.64 -0.86 -17.65
CA LYS A 317 20.48 -1.29 -16.54
C LYS A 317 19.79 -1.14 -15.17
N ALA A 318 19.04 -0.05 -14.96
CA ALA A 318 18.29 0.14 -13.73
C ALA A 318 17.17 -0.89 -13.56
N PHE A 319 16.49 -1.28 -14.64
CA PHE A 319 15.47 -2.35 -14.65
C PHE A 319 16.09 -3.71 -14.35
N GLU A 320 17.26 -3.99 -14.93
CA GLU A 320 18.03 -5.21 -14.65
C GLU A 320 18.47 -5.29 -13.19
N ASP A 321 19.00 -4.19 -12.64
CA ASP A 321 19.44 -4.13 -11.25
C ASP A 321 18.28 -4.28 -10.26
N LEU A 322 17.12 -3.69 -10.58
CA LEU A 322 15.91 -3.87 -9.80
C LEU A 322 15.52 -5.35 -9.73
N HIS A 323 15.45 -6.01 -10.89
CA HIS A 323 15.12 -7.43 -10.96
C HIS A 323 16.11 -8.27 -10.13
N ASP A 324 17.41 -8.05 -10.30
CA ASP A 324 18.44 -8.84 -9.63
C ASP A 324 18.44 -8.61 -8.11
N ASP A 325 18.20 -7.37 -7.65
CA ASP A 325 18.03 -7.05 -6.23
C ASP A 325 16.79 -7.74 -5.63
N LEU A 326 15.67 -7.79 -6.35
CA LEU A 326 14.45 -8.46 -5.92
C LEU A 326 14.61 -9.98 -5.86
N VAL A 327 15.29 -10.59 -6.85
CA VAL A 327 15.62 -12.03 -6.84
C VAL A 327 16.53 -12.38 -5.66
N ALA A 328 17.54 -11.54 -5.40
CA ALA A 328 18.42 -11.73 -4.25
C ALA A 328 17.66 -11.62 -2.91
N LEU A 329 16.73 -10.66 -2.81
CA LEU A 329 15.88 -10.49 -1.63
C LEU A 329 14.92 -11.66 -1.43
N ASP A 330 14.29 -12.14 -2.51
CA ASP A 330 13.40 -13.30 -2.47
C ASP A 330 14.14 -14.51 -1.93
N LYS A 331 15.28 -14.86 -2.54
CA LYS A 331 16.12 -15.98 -2.12
C LYS A 331 16.53 -15.88 -0.65
N LYS A 332 16.88 -14.68 -0.18
CA LYS A 332 17.21 -14.44 1.23
C LYS A 332 16.02 -14.74 2.15
N TRP A 333 14.80 -14.45 1.73
CA TRP A 333 13.58 -14.61 2.52
C TRP A 333 12.85 -15.94 2.32
N THR A 334 13.27 -16.79 1.39
CA THR A 334 12.61 -18.06 1.10
C THR A 334 13.52 -19.28 1.26
N SER A 335 14.84 -19.10 1.35
CA SER A 335 15.82 -20.20 1.34
C SER A 335 15.76 -21.12 2.57
N ASP A 336 15.55 -20.59 3.77
CA ASP A 336 15.50 -21.39 5.01
C ASP A 336 14.10 -21.49 5.65
N ALA A 337 13.95 -22.45 6.56
CA ALA A 337 12.67 -22.75 7.21
C ALA A 337 12.23 -21.66 8.20
N GLU A 338 13.16 -20.96 8.83
CA GLU A 338 12.87 -19.89 9.79
C GLU A 338 12.24 -18.70 9.06
N ASN A 339 12.84 -18.28 7.95
CA ASN A 339 12.33 -17.22 7.10
C ASN A 339 10.96 -17.58 6.50
N ARG A 340 10.75 -18.83 6.05
CA ARG A 340 9.44 -19.28 5.56
C ARG A 340 8.37 -19.23 6.67
N THR A 341 8.73 -19.65 7.88
CA THR A 341 7.83 -19.56 9.04
C THR A 341 7.52 -18.10 9.39
N PHE A 342 8.51 -17.22 9.33
CA PHE A 342 8.32 -15.78 9.51
C PHE A 342 7.38 -15.20 8.45
N ASN A 343 7.55 -15.56 7.17
CA ASN A 343 6.67 -15.10 6.09
C ASN A 343 5.21 -15.43 6.36
N TYR A 344 4.94 -16.66 6.81
CA TYR A 344 3.60 -17.12 7.13
C TYR A 344 3.01 -16.40 8.37
N ASN A 345 3.77 -16.34 9.47
CA ASN A 345 3.28 -15.80 10.73
C ASN A 345 3.09 -14.27 10.72
N TYR A 346 3.88 -13.55 9.93
CA TYR A 346 3.89 -12.08 9.91
C TYR A 346 3.45 -11.50 8.56
N PHE A 347 2.91 -12.34 7.67
CA PHE A 347 2.43 -11.95 6.34
C PHE A 347 3.43 -11.10 5.55
N ARG A 348 4.73 -11.37 5.69
CA ARG A 348 5.79 -10.62 4.98
C ARG A 348 5.56 -10.76 3.48
N ALA A 349 5.41 -9.64 2.78
CA ALA A 349 5.25 -9.62 1.33
C ALA A 349 6.58 -10.04 0.67
N VAL A 350 6.57 -11.20 0.00
CA VAL A 350 7.75 -11.79 -0.64
C VAL A 350 7.81 -11.33 -2.12
N PRO A 351 8.99 -11.02 -2.71
CA PRO A 351 9.07 -10.47 -4.06
C PRO A 351 8.41 -11.33 -5.13
N SER A 352 8.52 -12.66 -5.06
CA SER A 352 7.89 -13.60 -6.00
C SER A 352 6.36 -13.55 -6.07
N VAL A 353 5.70 -12.94 -5.09
CA VAL A 353 4.24 -12.74 -5.09
C VAL A 353 3.84 -11.28 -5.20
N LEU A 354 4.80 -10.36 -5.32
CA LEU A 354 4.51 -8.95 -5.55
C LEU A 354 4.09 -8.72 -7.00
N ARG A 355 3.14 -7.80 -7.14
CA ARG A 355 2.63 -7.32 -8.42
C ARG A 355 3.32 -6.00 -8.77
N THR A 356 3.31 -5.68 -10.04
CA THR A 356 3.88 -4.42 -10.56
C THR A 356 3.17 -3.20 -10.01
N GLY A 357 1.89 -3.31 -9.66
CA GLY A 357 1.09 -2.31 -8.98
C GLY A 357 -0.32 -2.85 -8.62
N PRO A 358 -1.27 -1.96 -8.34
CA PRO A 358 -2.64 -2.30 -7.96
C PRO A 358 -3.57 -2.64 -9.14
N GLY A 359 -3.10 -2.53 -10.39
CA GLY A 359 -3.87 -2.76 -11.60
C GLY A 359 -3.75 -4.16 -12.22
N TYR A 360 -4.83 -4.62 -12.85
CA TYR A 360 -5.04 -6.01 -13.32
C TYR A 360 -4.04 -6.53 -14.35
#